data_AF-A0A358KGE4-F1
#
_entry.id   AF-A0A358KGE4-F1
#
_cell.length_a   1.000
_cell.length_b   1.000
_cell.length_c   1.000
_cell.angle_alpha   90.00
_cell.angle_beta   90.00
_cell.angle_gamma   90.00
#
_symmetry.space_group_name_H-M   'P 1'
#
loop_
_entity.id
_entity.type
_entity.pdbx_description
1 polymer ?
#
loop_
_entity_poly.entity_id
_entity_poly.type
_entity_poly.pdbx_seq_one_letter_code
_entity_poly.pdbx_strand_id
1 'polypeptide(L)'
;YLTKAGLKKANLACSVKAMDKADPAHGREIFFGRGTCFACHKAAGQGITLGPDLNGIRTRRDVEYVIRSILIPDEYIVEGFQQTSLAMKDGRKLFGMIQEETAETVKIYLPTGEQVVVRAADILKRDDAKNSGMPSSFIYTLSDKDVADLTAWIMTLQ
;
A
#
# COMPACT_ATOMS: atom_id res chain seq x y z
N TYR A 1 0.47 22.97 15.11
CA TYR A 1 1.17 22.00 14.25
C TYR A 1 2.03 21.12 15.14
N LEU A 2 1.59 19.89 15.40
CA LEU A 2 2.27 18.98 16.34
C LEU A 2 3.72 18.76 15.89
N THR A 3 4.66 19.20 16.71
CA THR A 3 6.08 18.95 16.53
C THR A 3 6.32 17.44 16.61
N LYS A 4 6.96 16.85 15.60
CA LYS A 4 7.31 15.41 15.55
C LYS A 4 8.21 14.93 16.71
N ALA A 5 8.69 15.84 17.54
CA ALA A 5 9.49 15.57 18.72
C ALA A 5 8.56 15.17 19.88
N GLY A 6 8.29 13.86 20.02
CA GLY A 6 7.61 13.32 21.20
C GLY A 6 6.58 12.22 20.94
N LEU A 7 6.21 11.95 19.69
CA LEU A 7 5.33 10.83 19.38
C LEU A 7 6.10 9.51 19.47
N LYS A 8 5.63 8.61 20.34
CA LYS A 8 6.14 7.25 20.43
C LYS A 8 5.92 6.57 19.07
N LYS A 9 7.01 6.19 18.42
CA LYS A 9 6.97 5.41 17.18
C LYS A 9 6.62 3.97 17.51
N ALA A 10 5.67 3.40 16.77
CA ALA A 10 5.58 1.95 16.69
C ALA A 10 6.88 1.39 16.09
N ASN A 11 7.25 0.19 16.48
CA ASN A 11 8.42 -0.48 15.93
C ASN A 11 8.13 -1.97 15.72
N LEU A 12 8.90 -2.56 14.81
CA LEU A 12 8.74 -3.93 14.36
C LEU A 12 8.77 -4.92 15.54
N ALA A 13 9.77 -4.85 16.41
CA ALA A 13 9.94 -5.80 17.50
C ALA A 13 8.78 -5.76 18.51
N CYS A 14 8.31 -4.56 18.88
CA CYS A 14 7.16 -4.42 19.77
C CYS A 14 5.85 -4.86 19.11
N SER A 15 5.68 -4.59 17.81
CA SER A 15 4.49 -5.02 17.05
C SER A 15 4.44 -6.54 16.89
N VAL A 16 5.58 -7.18 16.56
CA VAL A 16 5.69 -8.65 16.50
C VAL A 16 5.38 -9.27 17.86
N LYS A 17 5.93 -8.73 18.95
CA LYS A 17 5.62 -9.20 20.31
C LYS A 17 4.14 -9.02 20.67
N ALA A 18 3.49 -7.96 20.20
CA ALA A 18 2.08 -7.72 20.47
C ALA A 18 1.15 -8.73 19.76
N MET A 19 1.64 -9.48 18.76
CA MET A 19 0.88 -10.52 18.07
C MET A 19 0.36 -11.61 19.02
N ASP A 20 1.07 -11.92 20.11
CA ASP A 20 0.66 -12.90 21.13
C ASP A 20 -0.71 -12.57 21.76
N LYS A 21 -1.12 -11.30 21.69
CA LYS A 21 -2.38 -10.79 22.24
C LYS A 21 -3.16 -10.00 21.21
N ALA A 22 -2.95 -10.27 19.92
CA ALA A 22 -3.63 -9.55 18.87
C ALA A 22 -5.14 -9.87 18.84
N ASP A 23 -5.92 -8.86 18.51
CA ASP A 23 -7.37 -8.91 18.38
C ASP A 23 -7.76 -8.62 16.92
N PRO A 24 -8.11 -9.66 16.13
CA PRO A 24 -8.55 -9.48 14.75
C PRO A 24 -9.82 -8.63 14.58
N ALA A 25 -10.71 -8.59 15.58
CA ALA A 25 -11.92 -7.77 15.49
C ALA A 25 -11.56 -6.28 15.52
N HIS A 26 -10.70 -5.89 16.47
CA HIS A 26 -10.14 -4.54 16.52
C HIS A 26 -9.31 -4.20 15.27
N GLY A 27 -8.56 -5.16 14.73
CA GLY A 27 -7.84 -5.00 13.47
C GLY A 27 -8.74 -4.65 12.29
N ARG A 28 -9.89 -5.31 12.19
CA ARG A 28 -10.92 -4.99 11.18
C ARG A 28 -11.45 -3.57 11.34
N GLU A 29 -11.71 -3.14 12.57
CA GLU A 29 -12.19 -1.78 12.86
C GLU A 29 -11.17 -0.72 12.45
N ILE A 30 -9.88 -0.96 12.70
CA ILE A 30 -8.81 -0.07 12.24
C ILE A 30 -8.78 -0.02 10.72
N PHE A 31 -8.85 -1.17 10.04
CA PHE A 31 -8.78 -1.27 8.58
C PHE A 31 -9.86 -0.43 7.89
N PHE A 32 -11.11 -0.55 8.35
CA PHE A 32 -12.27 0.15 7.79
C PHE A 32 -12.57 1.51 8.43
N GLY A 33 -11.87 1.85 9.52
CA GLY A 33 -12.03 3.09 10.26
C GLY A 33 -10.82 4.00 10.11
N ARG A 34 -10.18 4.33 11.24
CA ARG A 34 -9.11 5.34 11.31
C ARG A 34 -7.83 4.99 10.57
N GLY A 35 -7.60 3.71 10.25
CA GLY A 35 -6.47 3.29 9.41
C GLY A 35 -6.70 3.60 7.93
N THR A 36 -7.97 3.76 7.52
CA THR A 36 -8.38 4.10 6.13
C THR A 36 -7.79 3.16 5.07
N CYS A 37 -7.42 1.94 5.45
CA CYS A 37 -6.72 1.00 4.59
C CYS A 37 -7.58 0.60 3.38
N PHE A 38 -8.90 0.52 3.58
CA PHE A 38 -9.89 0.23 2.54
C PHE A 38 -9.92 1.26 1.39
N ALA A 39 -9.43 2.49 1.64
CA ALA A 39 -9.37 3.53 0.62
C ALA A 39 -8.34 3.21 -0.48
N CYS A 40 -7.44 2.26 -0.23
CA CYS A 40 -6.45 1.82 -1.22
C CYS A 40 -6.46 0.31 -1.45
N HIS A 41 -6.72 -0.50 -0.41
CA HIS A 41 -6.62 -1.95 -0.46
C HIS A 41 -7.98 -2.62 -0.48
N LYS A 42 -8.09 -3.67 -1.31
CA LYS A 42 -9.22 -4.59 -1.28
C LYS A 42 -9.00 -5.65 -0.21
N ALA A 43 -10.02 -5.88 0.61
CA ALA A 43 -10.04 -6.91 1.65
C ALA A 43 -11.48 -7.34 1.95
N ALA A 44 -11.72 -8.65 2.12
CA ALA A 44 -13.04 -9.23 2.38
C ALA A 44 -14.13 -8.74 1.39
N GLY A 45 -13.75 -8.59 0.11
CA GLY A 45 -14.64 -8.10 -0.94
C GLY A 45 -14.96 -6.59 -0.92
N GLN A 46 -14.40 -5.82 0.01
CA GLN A 46 -14.61 -4.37 0.16
C GLN A 46 -13.32 -3.58 -0.14
N GLY A 47 -13.45 -2.28 -0.40
CA GLY A 47 -12.34 -1.39 -0.75
C GLY A 47 -12.10 -1.26 -2.26
N ILE A 48 -10.96 -0.69 -2.65
CA ILE A 48 -10.58 -0.48 -4.05
C ILE A 48 -9.20 -1.10 -4.36
N THR A 49 -8.83 -1.15 -5.64
CA THR A 49 -7.54 -1.69 -6.10
C THR A 49 -6.59 -0.55 -6.49
N LEU A 50 -6.20 0.26 -5.51
CA LEU A 50 -5.12 1.25 -5.67
C LEU A 50 -3.81 0.76 -5.04
N GLY A 51 -3.89 -0.10 -4.03
CA GLY A 51 -2.79 -0.89 -3.50
C GLY A 51 -3.03 -2.39 -3.75
N PRO A 52 -2.04 -3.23 -3.42
CA PRO A 52 -2.15 -4.69 -3.57
C PRO A 52 -3.40 -5.27 -2.92
N ASP A 53 -4.04 -6.24 -3.57
CA ASP A 53 -5.12 -7.01 -2.95
C ASP A 53 -4.57 -7.73 -1.70
N LEU A 54 -5.32 -7.68 -0.60
CA LEU A 54 -4.95 -8.33 0.66
C LEU A 54 -5.67 -9.66 0.87
N ASN A 55 -6.67 -10.00 0.04
CA ASN A 55 -7.33 -11.30 0.08
C ASN A 55 -6.34 -12.43 -0.18
N GLY A 56 -6.31 -13.42 0.70
CA GLY A 56 -5.41 -14.57 0.63
C GLY A 56 -3.94 -14.24 0.85
N ILE A 57 -3.59 -13.07 1.41
CA ILE A 57 -2.19 -12.63 1.58
C ILE A 57 -1.33 -13.60 2.37
N ARG A 58 -1.92 -14.35 3.31
CA ARG A 58 -1.23 -15.38 4.11
C ARG A 58 -0.59 -16.48 3.27
N THR A 59 -1.02 -16.69 2.03
CA THR A 59 -0.41 -17.68 1.12
C THR A 59 0.88 -17.19 0.46
N ARG A 60 1.10 -15.86 0.45
CA ARG A 60 2.20 -15.21 -0.29
C ARG A 60 3.18 -14.45 0.60
N ARG A 61 2.80 -14.11 1.83
CA ARG A 61 3.57 -13.28 2.77
C ARG A 61 3.35 -13.74 4.23
N ASP A 62 4.33 -13.48 5.07
CA ASP A 62 4.28 -13.78 6.50
C ASP A 62 3.83 -12.56 7.34
N VAL A 63 3.70 -12.77 8.65
CA VAL A 63 3.29 -11.74 9.62
C VAL A 63 4.28 -10.58 9.63
N GLU A 64 5.58 -10.85 9.61
CA GLU A 64 6.60 -9.82 9.68
C GLU A 64 6.55 -8.88 8.47
N TYR A 65 6.36 -9.45 7.27
CA TYR A 65 6.20 -8.69 6.04
C TYR A 65 5.03 -7.70 6.15
N VAL A 66 3.88 -8.12 6.68
CA VAL A 66 2.70 -7.25 6.81
C VAL A 66 2.98 -6.11 7.79
N ILE A 67 3.54 -6.42 8.97
CA ILE A 67 3.92 -5.41 9.97
C ILE A 67 4.91 -4.41 9.37
N ARG A 68 5.94 -4.90 8.69
CA ARG A 68 6.97 -4.08 8.05
C ARG A 68 6.38 -3.20 6.96
N SER A 69 5.48 -3.73 6.12
CA SER A 69 4.77 -2.97 5.10
C SER A 69 3.94 -1.83 5.72
N ILE A 70 3.36 -2.05 6.91
CA ILE A 70 2.60 -1.02 7.63
C ILE A 70 3.51 0.09 8.19
N LEU A 71 4.64 -0.29 8.78
CA LEU A 71 5.52 0.64 9.49
C LEU A 71 6.52 1.35 8.57
N ILE A 72 6.97 0.68 7.52
CA ILE A 72 8.05 1.09 6.63
C ILE A 72 7.63 0.79 5.17
N PRO A 73 6.56 1.43 4.67
CA PRO A 73 6.01 1.11 3.35
C PRO A 73 6.97 1.40 2.19
N ASP A 74 7.95 2.27 2.39
CA ASP A 74 8.98 2.62 1.39
C ASP A 74 10.06 1.54 1.23
N GLU A 75 10.18 0.59 2.17
CA GLU A 75 11.21 -0.46 2.14
C GLU A 75 10.97 -1.45 0.98
N TYR A 76 9.70 -1.70 0.66
CA TYR A 76 9.33 -2.59 -0.43
C TYR A 76 8.02 -2.14 -1.08
N ILE A 77 8.12 -1.65 -2.31
CA ILE A 77 6.97 -1.34 -3.16
C ILE A 77 6.71 -2.56 -4.04
N VAL A 78 5.50 -3.12 -3.94
CA VAL A 78 5.10 -4.27 -4.76
C VAL A 78 5.11 -3.87 -6.25
N GLU A 79 5.70 -4.71 -7.08
CA GLU A 79 5.67 -4.55 -8.54
C GLU A 79 4.22 -4.37 -9.02
N GLY A 80 4.01 -3.43 -9.94
CA GLY A 80 2.65 -3.08 -10.39
C GLY A 80 2.00 -1.94 -9.61
N PHE A 81 2.51 -1.57 -8.42
CA PHE A 81 1.89 -0.58 -7.53
C PHE A 81 2.73 0.68 -7.28
N GLN A 82 3.91 0.77 -7.92
CA GLN A 82 4.70 1.99 -7.91
C GLN A 82 3.95 3.08 -8.68
N GLN A 83 3.79 4.25 -8.05
CA GLN A 83 3.17 5.40 -8.69
C GLN A 83 4.13 5.98 -9.73
N THR A 84 3.64 6.19 -10.94
CA THR A 84 4.40 6.63 -12.09
C THR A 84 3.68 7.76 -12.80
N SER A 85 4.43 8.80 -13.14
CA SER A 85 4.01 9.88 -14.03
C SER A 85 4.63 9.69 -15.40
N LEU A 86 3.80 9.68 -16.45
CA LEU A 86 4.22 9.59 -17.84
C LEU A 86 3.88 10.90 -18.56
N ALA A 87 4.88 11.57 -19.10
CA ALA A 87 4.69 12.65 -20.07
C ALA A 87 4.72 12.05 -21.48
N MET A 88 3.66 12.28 -22.26
CA MET A 88 3.48 11.74 -23.60
C MET A 88 3.87 12.76 -24.68
N LYS A 89 4.26 12.27 -25.86
CA LYS A 89 4.61 13.09 -27.04
C LYS A 89 3.47 13.96 -27.54
N ASP A 90 2.23 13.52 -27.34
CA ASP A 90 1.01 14.24 -27.70
C ASP A 90 0.60 15.32 -26.68
N GLY A 91 1.40 15.53 -25.63
CA GLY A 91 1.16 16.51 -24.58
C GLY A 91 0.34 15.99 -23.40
N ARG A 92 -0.19 14.75 -23.45
CA ARG A 92 -0.87 14.15 -22.30
C ARG A 92 0.10 13.89 -21.14
N LYS A 93 -0.41 14.00 -19.92
CA LYS A 93 0.26 13.53 -18.70
C LYS A 93 -0.61 12.47 -18.04
N LEU A 94 -0.07 11.27 -17.90
CA LEU A 94 -0.73 10.17 -17.20
C LEU A 94 -0.08 10.00 -15.84
N PHE A 95 -0.89 9.75 -14.82
CA PHE A 95 -0.42 9.45 -13.48
C PHE A 95 -1.17 8.23 -12.97
N GLY A 96 -0.45 7.20 -12.55
CA GLY A 96 -1.04 5.93 -12.15
C GLY A 96 0.04 4.88 -11.88
N MET A 97 -0.32 3.61 -11.94
CA MET A 97 0.62 2.52 -11.68
C MET A 97 0.78 1.66 -12.93
N ILE A 98 2.01 1.39 -13.33
CA ILE A 98 2.29 0.50 -14.47
C ILE A 98 2.01 -0.93 -14.03
N GLN A 99 0.98 -1.56 -14.60
CA GLN A 99 0.58 -2.93 -14.29
C GLN A 99 1.25 -3.96 -15.20
N GLU A 100 1.59 -3.55 -16.43
CA GLU A 100 2.22 -4.40 -17.43
C GLU A 100 3.08 -3.52 -18.34
N GLU A 101 4.28 -3.99 -18.64
CA GLU A 101 5.22 -3.32 -19.54
C GLU A 101 5.84 -4.35 -20.48
N THR A 102 5.76 -4.07 -21.77
CA THR A 102 6.38 -4.84 -22.85
C THR A 102 7.30 -3.93 -23.66
N ALA A 103 8.04 -4.49 -24.62
CA ALA A 103 8.86 -3.68 -25.51
C ALA A 103 8.05 -2.65 -26.33
N GLU A 104 6.76 -2.91 -26.57
CA GLU A 104 5.92 -2.08 -27.44
C GLU A 104 4.94 -1.20 -26.65
N THR A 105 4.42 -1.69 -25.53
CA THR A 105 3.31 -1.07 -24.81
C THR A 105 3.51 -1.03 -23.30
N VAL A 106 2.95 0.00 -22.69
CA VAL A 106 2.85 0.19 -21.24
C VAL A 106 1.37 0.30 -20.89
N LYS A 107 0.90 -0.58 -20.00
CA LYS A 107 -0.45 -0.52 -19.43
C LYS A 107 -0.37 0.16 -18.07
N ILE A 108 -1.00 1.32 -17.95
CA ILE A 108 -1.07 2.12 -16.73
C ILE A 108 -2.50 2.12 -16.17
N TYR A 109 -2.63 1.87 -14.87
CA TYR A 109 -3.87 1.95 -14.11
C TYR A 109 -3.96 3.31 -13.42
N LEU A 110 -4.91 4.14 -13.83
CA LEU A 110 -5.11 5.48 -13.30
C LEU A 110 -5.86 5.42 -11.96
N PRO A 111 -5.67 6.41 -11.06
CA PRO A 111 -6.44 6.51 -9.81
C PRO A 111 -7.97 6.61 -10.01
N THR A 112 -8.42 6.98 -11.21
CA THR A 112 -9.84 6.99 -11.60
C THR A 112 -10.43 5.59 -11.74
N GLY A 113 -9.61 4.54 -11.73
CA GLY A 113 -10.00 3.16 -12.02
C GLY A 113 -9.89 2.79 -13.50
N GLU A 114 -9.50 3.73 -14.36
CA GLU A 114 -9.32 3.50 -15.79
C GLU A 114 -7.98 2.82 -16.09
N GLN A 115 -7.99 1.84 -17.00
CA GLN A 115 -6.79 1.27 -17.58
C GLN A 115 -6.51 1.92 -18.93
N VAL A 116 -5.32 2.50 -19.08
CA VAL A 116 -4.86 3.11 -20.33
C VAL A 116 -3.67 2.31 -20.85
N VAL A 117 -3.70 1.96 -22.13
CA VAL A 117 -2.56 1.38 -22.83
C VAL A 117 -1.94 2.46 -23.70
N VAL A 118 -0.63 2.68 -23.54
CA VAL A 118 0.15 3.60 -24.38
C VAL A 118 1.29 2.85 -25.03
N ARG A 119 1.74 3.33 -26.20
CA ARG A 119 2.95 2.80 -26.82
C ARG A 119 4.17 3.32 -26.05
N ALA A 120 5.13 2.44 -25.78
CA ALA A 120 6.38 2.81 -25.11
C ALA A 120 7.12 3.92 -25.88
N ALA A 121 7.07 3.85 -27.22
CA ALA A 121 7.66 4.85 -28.10
C ALA A 121 7.02 6.25 -28.01
N ASP A 122 5.82 6.39 -27.45
CA ASP A 122 5.12 7.67 -27.30
C ASP A 122 5.40 8.36 -25.95
N ILE A 123 6.14 7.70 -25.06
CA ILE A 123 6.53 8.26 -23.76
C ILE A 123 7.75 9.17 -23.95
N LEU A 124 7.60 10.46 -23.62
CA LEU A 124 8.71 11.43 -23.60
C LEU A 124 9.54 11.31 -22.33
N LYS A 125 8.86 11.17 -21.19
CA LYS A 125 9.50 11.10 -19.88
C LYS A 125 8.67 10.26 -18.94
N ARG A 126 9.35 9.40 -18.19
CA ARG A 126 8.81 8.64 -17.08
C ARG A 126 9.44 9.17 -15.78
N ASP A 127 8.61 9.38 -14.77
CA ASP A 127 9.03 9.72 -13.42
C ASP A 127 8.34 8.78 -12.44
N ASP A 128 9.15 7.94 -11.81
CA ASP A 128 8.72 6.90 -10.89
C ASP A 128 8.85 7.41 -9.45
N ALA A 129 7.76 7.30 -8.69
CA ALA A 129 7.75 7.70 -7.30
C ALA A 129 8.78 6.89 -6.50
N LYS A 130 9.65 7.59 -5.79
CA LYS A 130 10.68 6.98 -4.93
C LYS A 130 10.12 6.43 -3.62
N ASN A 131 8.91 6.86 -3.27
CA ASN A 131 8.23 6.50 -2.04
C ASN A 131 6.93 5.78 -2.39
N SER A 132 6.48 4.93 -1.47
CA SER A 132 5.23 4.22 -1.55
C SER A 132 4.04 5.17 -1.52
N GLY A 133 2.95 4.77 -2.19
CA GLY A 133 1.65 5.42 -2.04
C GLY A 133 1.03 5.18 -0.66
N MET A 134 1.54 4.20 0.10
CA MET A 134 1.08 3.92 1.46
C MET A 134 1.67 4.94 2.45
N PRO A 135 0.85 5.55 3.33
CA PRO A 135 1.31 6.57 4.27
C PRO A 135 2.42 6.11 5.23
N SER A 136 3.61 6.71 5.12
CA SER A 136 4.70 6.50 6.10
C SER A 136 4.42 7.10 7.49
N SER A 137 3.28 7.79 7.65
CA SER A 137 2.82 8.31 8.93
C SER A 137 2.25 7.24 9.86
N PHE A 138 1.94 6.03 9.37
CA PHE A 138 1.34 4.97 10.20
C PHE A 138 2.21 4.55 11.39
N ILE A 139 3.53 4.63 11.27
CA ILE A 139 4.46 4.42 12.38
C ILE A 139 4.25 5.40 13.55
N TYR A 140 3.59 6.54 13.32
CA TYR A 140 3.29 7.56 14.33
C TYR A 140 1.81 7.60 14.73
N THR A 141 0.90 7.07 13.89
CA THR A 141 -0.55 7.14 14.12
C THR A 141 -1.16 5.82 14.59
N LEU A 142 -0.43 4.71 14.44
CA LEU A 142 -0.77 3.40 14.97
C LEU A 142 0.18 3.04 16.10
N SER A 143 -0.35 2.45 17.17
CA SER A 143 0.46 1.84 18.22
C SER A 143 0.93 0.44 17.81
N ASP A 144 1.93 -0.11 18.50
CA ASP A 144 2.40 -1.48 18.26
C ASP A 144 1.27 -2.52 18.35
N LYS A 145 0.30 -2.30 19.24
CA LYS A 145 -0.89 -3.14 19.39
C LYS A 145 -1.84 -3.00 18.21
N ASP A 146 -2.07 -1.79 17.73
CA ASP A 146 -2.91 -1.55 16.54
C ASP A 146 -2.35 -2.25 15.30
N VAL A 147 -1.03 -2.18 15.13
CA VAL A 147 -0.33 -2.84 14.01
C VAL A 147 -0.45 -4.35 14.12
N ALA A 148 -0.31 -4.90 15.33
CA ALA A 148 -0.50 -6.32 15.58
C ALA A 148 -1.95 -6.77 15.31
N ASP A 149 -2.94 -6.01 15.77
CA ASP A 149 -4.37 -6.30 15.57
C ASP A 149 -4.73 -6.25 14.09
N LEU A 150 -4.32 -5.20 13.40
CA LEU A 150 -4.51 -5.03 11.96
C LEU A 150 -3.86 -6.18 11.18
N THR A 151 -2.62 -6.54 11.54
CA THR A 151 -1.93 -7.68 10.93
C THR A 151 -2.65 -8.99 11.19
N ALA A 152 -3.08 -9.25 12.43
CA ALA A 152 -3.80 -10.46 12.77
C ALA A 152 -5.08 -10.60 11.94
N TRP A 153 -5.83 -9.50 11.76
CA TRP A 153 -7.00 -9.50 10.89
C TRP A 153 -6.67 -9.74 9.42
N ILE A 154 -5.68 -9.01 8.86
CA ILE A 154 -5.24 -9.16 7.47
C ILE A 154 -4.82 -10.61 7.19
N MET A 155 -4.17 -11.26 8.13
CA MET A 155 -3.72 -12.65 8.01
C MET A 155 -4.87 -13.67 8.06
N THR A 156 -6.10 -13.27 8.42
CA THR A 156 -7.31 -14.12 8.32
C THR A 156 -7.99 -14.06 6.96
N LEU A 157 -7.61 -13.10 6.10
CA LEU A 157 -8.23 -12.90 4.80
C LEU A 157 -7.95 -14.10 3.87
N GLN A 158 -9.02 -14.62 3.27
CA GLN A 158 -8.99 -15.74 2.31
C GLN A 158 -8.78 -15.26 0.88
#